data_AF-A0A3M1BM20-F1
#
_entry.id   AF-A0A3M1BM20-F1
#
_cell.length_a   1.000
_cell.length_b   1.000
_cell.length_c   1.000
_cell.angle_alpha   90.00
_cell.angle_beta   90.00
_cell.angle_gamma   90.00
#
_symmetry.space_group_name_H-M   'P 1'
#
loop_
_entity.id
_entity.type
_entity.pdbx_description
1 polymer ?
#
loop_
_entity_poly.entity_id
_entity_poly.type
_entity_poly.pdbx_seq_one_letter_code
_entity_poly.pdbx_strand_id
1 'polypeptide(L)'
;MLGEIIREELKFLVRNNILPTPRNYEKWFLVFCHLLEKGRLPSDAELVEIYQSMYNGEKISDVKFDVEMTLEVLSKLVEEFHRLIKEHREYADKKEEELSSIEKKAIESELTPLILELLMHLRDIKAQNERFLKRIEEQQHMIEELRERLEQAEAEANIDYLTNTFNRRSFERALKEAFDEYKKRYALFSLVLIDLDGFKKINDLYGHSAGDLVLRRIAHLFRQSLRAKDILARWGGDEFAVLMPGTRK
;
A
#
# COMPACT_ATOMS: atom_id res chain seq x y z
N MET A 1 -31.23 -13.38 -0.01
CA MET A 1 -30.78 -13.44 -1.42
C MET A 1 -29.77 -12.34 -1.75
N LEU A 2 -30.13 -11.12 -2.19
CA LEU A 2 -29.14 -10.12 -2.66
C LEU A 2 -28.04 -9.78 -1.64
N GLY A 3 -28.38 -9.57 -0.37
CA GLY A 3 -27.41 -9.27 0.69
C GLY A 3 -26.48 -10.43 1.07
N GLU A 4 -26.83 -11.68 0.75
CA GLU A 4 -25.95 -12.84 0.92
C GLU A 4 -24.95 -12.93 -0.24
N ILE A 5 -25.36 -12.58 -1.47
CA ILE A 5 -24.48 -12.50 -2.64
C ILE A 5 -23.35 -11.52 -2.38
N ILE A 6 -23.69 -10.31 -1.95
CA ILE A 6 -22.75 -9.23 -1.66
C ILE A 6 -21.74 -9.67 -0.59
N ARG A 7 -22.21 -10.39 0.44
CA ARG A 7 -21.35 -10.85 1.53
C ARG A 7 -20.38 -11.93 1.08
N GLU A 8 -20.83 -12.89 0.28
CA GLU A 8 -19.98 -13.96 -0.24
C GLU A 8 -19.02 -13.45 -1.33
N GLU A 9 -19.47 -12.49 -2.14
CA GLU A 9 -18.63 -11.79 -3.11
C GLU A 9 -17.48 -11.06 -2.40
N LEU A 10 -17.78 -10.23 -1.39
CA LEU A 10 -16.74 -9.52 -0.64
C LEU A 10 -15.73 -10.48 0.00
N LYS A 11 -16.20 -11.61 0.56
CA LYS A 11 -15.31 -12.65 1.11
C LYS A 11 -14.42 -13.26 0.03
N PHE A 12 -14.97 -13.55 -1.15
CA PHE A 12 -14.22 -14.08 -2.28
C PHE A 12 -13.16 -13.10 -2.77
N LEU A 13 -13.53 -11.81 -2.91
CA LEU A 13 -12.62 -10.75 -3.31
C LEU A 13 -11.45 -10.62 -2.32
N VAL A 14 -11.73 -10.55 -1.02
CA VAL A 14 -10.70 -10.47 0.02
C VAL A 14 -9.81 -11.71 0.05
N ARG A 15 -10.39 -12.92 0.04
CA ARG A 15 -9.63 -14.18 0.10
C ARG A 15 -8.70 -14.35 -1.11
N ASN A 16 -9.11 -13.86 -2.27
CA ASN A 16 -8.35 -13.97 -3.51
C ASN A 16 -7.46 -12.76 -3.79
N ASN A 17 -7.28 -11.83 -2.84
CA ASN A 17 -6.53 -10.58 -3.01
C ASN A 17 -6.99 -9.76 -4.23
N ILE A 18 -8.30 -9.71 -4.45
CA ILE A 18 -8.94 -8.86 -5.45
C ILE A 18 -9.47 -7.63 -4.73
N LEU A 19 -8.98 -6.44 -5.10
CA LEU A 19 -9.45 -5.20 -4.50
C LEU A 19 -10.92 -4.96 -4.87
N PRO A 20 -11.80 -4.67 -3.89
CA PRO A 20 -13.22 -4.40 -4.11
C PRO A 20 -13.43 -2.98 -4.66
N THR A 21 -12.81 -2.66 -5.80
CA THR A 21 -13.09 -1.43 -6.54
C THR A 21 -14.50 -1.53 -7.14
N PRO A 22 -15.19 -0.40 -7.41
CA PRO A 22 -16.52 -0.43 -8.03
C PRO A 22 -16.58 -1.27 -9.31
N ARG A 23 -15.52 -1.23 -10.13
CA ARG A 23 -15.39 -2.00 -11.37
C ARG A 23 -15.18 -3.50 -11.12
N ASN A 24 -14.37 -3.87 -10.14
CA ASN A 24 -14.16 -5.28 -9.80
C ASN A 24 -15.41 -5.87 -9.15
N TYR A 25 -16.04 -5.11 -8.26
CA TYR A 25 -17.29 -5.47 -7.62
C TYR A 25 -18.40 -5.65 -8.66
N GLU A 26 -18.60 -4.72 -9.60
CA GLU A 26 -19.60 -4.89 -10.66
C GLU A 26 -19.40 -6.18 -11.47
N LYS A 27 -18.15 -6.47 -11.86
CA LYS A 27 -17.81 -7.67 -12.64
C LYS A 27 -18.04 -8.96 -11.86
N TRP A 28 -17.58 -9.01 -10.62
CA TRP A 28 -17.73 -10.22 -9.78
C TRP A 28 -19.17 -10.40 -9.31
N PHE A 29 -19.92 -9.33 -9.05
CA PHE A 29 -21.34 -9.38 -8.77
C PHE A 29 -22.13 -10.05 -9.91
N LEU A 30 -21.86 -9.70 -11.17
CA LEU A 30 -22.49 -10.32 -12.34
C LEU A 30 -22.15 -11.83 -12.44
N VAL A 31 -20.91 -12.20 -12.15
CA VAL A 31 -20.48 -13.61 -12.09
C VAL A 31 -21.21 -14.38 -10.99
N PHE A 32 -21.35 -13.78 -9.80
CA PHE A 32 -22.06 -14.37 -8.68
C PHE A 32 -23.58 -14.51 -8.96
N CYS A 33 -24.19 -13.51 -9.62
CA CYS A 33 -25.58 -13.58 -10.05
C CYS A 33 -25.84 -14.76 -11.01
N HIS A 34 -24.93 -15.00 -11.97
CA HIS A 34 -25.06 -16.11 -12.92
C HIS A 34 -25.04 -17.50 -12.25
N LEU A 35 -24.34 -17.65 -11.13
CA LEU A 35 -24.24 -18.90 -10.39
C LEU A 35 -25.43 -19.15 -9.45
N LEU A 36 -26.07 -18.08 -8.96
CA LEU A 36 -27.24 -18.20 -8.10
C LEU A 36 -28.51 -18.56 -8.85
N GLU A 37 -28.60 -18.25 -10.15
CA GLU A 37 -29.63 -18.83 -11.03
C GLU A 37 -29.58 -20.38 -11.05
N LYS A 38 -28.41 -20.97 -10.72
CA LYS A 38 -28.20 -22.43 -10.62
C LYS A 38 -28.40 -22.98 -9.20
N GLY A 39 -28.84 -22.17 -8.23
CA GLY A 39 -29.33 -22.61 -6.92
C GLY A 39 -28.28 -23.16 -5.94
N ARG A 40 -26.98 -22.92 -6.15
CA ARG A 40 -25.91 -23.38 -5.23
C ARG A 40 -24.82 -22.33 -5.02
N LEU A 41 -24.15 -22.42 -3.88
CA LEU A 41 -22.94 -21.65 -3.60
C LEU A 41 -21.82 -22.12 -4.55
N PRO A 42 -21.22 -21.21 -5.33
CA PRO A 42 -20.20 -21.57 -6.30
C PRO A 42 -18.84 -21.80 -5.65
N SER A 43 -18.04 -22.72 -6.20
CA SER A 43 -16.64 -22.88 -5.81
C SER A 43 -15.74 -21.83 -6.48
N ASP A 44 -14.60 -21.52 -5.86
CA ASP A 44 -13.65 -20.52 -6.38
C ASP A 44 -13.16 -20.85 -7.80
N ALA A 45 -13.06 -22.13 -8.15
CA ALA A 45 -12.68 -22.58 -9.50
C ALA A 45 -13.76 -22.27 -10.54
N GLU A 46 -15.03 -22.54 -10.21
CA GLU A 46 -16.16 -22.27 -11.11
C GLU A 46 -16.36 -20.76 -11.31
N LEU A 47 -16.17 -19.96 -10.26
CA LEU A 47 -16.19 -18.49 -10.33
C LEU A 47 -15.15 -17.95 -11.32
N VAL A 48 -13.93 -18.51 -11.28
CA VAL A 48 -12.84 -18.12 -12.16
C VAL A 48 -13.09 -18.52 -13.61
N GLU A 49 -13.60 -19.73 -13.86
CA GLU A 49 -13.94 -20.18 -15.22
C GLU A 49 -15.04 -19.32 -15.86
N ILE A 50 -16.07 -18.98 -15.09
CA ILE A 50 -17.17 -18.15 -15.57
C ILE A 50 -16.68 -16.71 -15.82
N TYR A 51 -15.85 -16.17 -14.92
CA TYR A 51 -15.23 -14.85 -15.14
C TYR A 51 -14.44 -14.82 -16.45
N GLN A 52 -13.61 -15.85 -16.69
CA GLN A 52 -12.84 -15.96 -17.93
C GLN A 52 -13.73 -16.11 -19.18
N SER A 53 -14.82 -16.87 -19.07
CA SER A 53 -15.79 -17.02 -20.15
C SER A 53 -16.55 -15.73 -20.46
N MET A 54 -16.86 -14.91 -19.45
CA MET A 54 -17.60 -13.65 -19.64
C MET A 54 -16.70 -12.50 -20.12
N TYR A 55 -15.44 -12.46 -19.67
CA TYR A 55 -14.53 -11.34 -19.92
C TYR A 55 -13.31 -11.73 -20.77
N ASN A 56 -13.51 -12.64 -21.75
CA ASN A 56 -12.51 -13.15 -22.70
C ASN A 56 -11.42 -12.12 -23.04
N GLY A 57 -10.23 -12.28 -22.45
CA GLY A 57 -9.05 -11.46 -22.73
C GLY A 57 -8.43 -10.77 -21.52
N GLU A 58 -9.17 -10.55 -20.42
CA GLU A 58 -8.60 -10.00 -19.18
C GLU A 58 -8.08 -11.14 -18.28
N LYS A 59 -6.78 -11.12 -17.92
CA LYS A 59 -6.27 -12.08 -16.94
C LYS A 59 -6.64 -11.59 -15.54
N ILE A 60 -6.98 -12.51 -14.64
CA ILE A 60 -7.18 -12.19 -13.21
C ILE A 60 -5.93 -11.53 -12.58
N SER A 61 -4.75 -11.70 -13.19
CA SER A 61 -3.54 -10.95 -12.83
C SER A 61 -3.65 -9.44 -13.08
N ASP A 62 -4.38 -9.01 -14.12
CA ASP A 62 -4.60 -7.60 -14.47
C ASP A 62 -5.58 -6.93 -13.49
N VAL A 63 -6.38 -7.75 -12.81
CA VAL A 63 -7.28 -7.36 -11.72
C VAL A 63 -6.53 -7.26 -10.37
N LYS A 64 -5.36 -7.90 -10.27
CA LYS A 64 -4.75 -8.25 -8.98
C LYS A 64 -3.80 -7.22 -8.39
N PHE A 65 -3.32 -6.21 -9.09
CA PHE A 65 -2.52 -5.15 -8.44
C PHE A 65 -2.29 -3.99 -9.42
N ASP A 66 -3.04 -2.90 -9.28
CA ASP A 66 -2.75 -1.64 -9.94
C ASP A 66 -2.51 -0.59 -8.85
N VAL A 67 -1.25 -0.55 -8.36
CA VAL A 67 -0.81 0.35 -7.27
C VAL A 67 -1.05 1.82 -7.65
N GLU A 68 -0.84 2.16 -8.92
CA GLU A 68 -1.04 3.51 -9.46
C GLU A 68 -2.54 3.88 -9.41
N MET A 69 -3.44 2.99 -9.84
CA MET A 69 -4.88 3.25 -9.73
C MET A 69 -5.36 3.30 -8.27
N THR A 70 -4.82 2.49 -7.35
CA THR A 70 -5.13 2.63 -5.92
C THR A 70 -4.63 3.94 -5.33
N LEU A 71 -3.45 4.40 -5.69
CA LEU A 71 -2.94 5.70 -5.24
C LEU A 71 -3.83 6.83 -5.78
N GLU A 72 -4.25 6.75 -7.05
CA GLU A 72 -5.12 7.76 -7.65
C GLU A 72 -6.53 7.76 -7.03
N VAL A 73 -7.10 6.58 -6.77
CA VAL A 73 -8.39 6.44 -6.08
C VAL A 73 -8.26 6.94 -4.64
N LEU A 74 -7.20 6.59 -3.92
CA LEU A 74 -6.96 7.07 -2.56
C LEU A 74 -6.81 8.59 -2.51
N SER A 75 -6.07 9.20 -3.44
CA SER A 75 -5.96 10.65 -3.54
C SER A 75 -7.31 11.31 -3.77
N LYS A 76 -8.13 10.79 -4.71
CA LYS A 76 -9.49 11.28 -4.94
C LYS A 76 -10.39 11.12 -3.70
N LEU A 77 -10.26 10.00 -2.99
CA LEU A 77 -11.01 9.74 -1.76
C LEU A 77 -10.62 10.71 -0.64
N VAL A 78 -9.32 11.03 -0.51
CA VAL A 78 -8.81 12.02 0.45
C VAL A 78 -9.31 13.42 0.12
N GLU A 79 -9.32 13.82 -1.14
CA GLU A 79 -9.89 15.11 -1.57
C GLU A 79 -11.39 15.20 -1.30
N GLU A 80 -12.12 14.13 -1.61
CA GLU A 80 -13.55 14.03 -1.34
C GLU A 80 -13.84 14.07 0.16
N PHE A 81 -13.01 13.43 0.99
CA PHE A 81 -13.11 13.48 2.44
C PHE A 81 -12.88 14.90 2.98
N HIS A 82 -11.86 15.62 2.48
CA HIS A 82 -11.62 17.00 2.87
C HIS A 82 -12.80 17.90 2.54
N ARG A 83 -13.41 17.73 1.36
CA ARG A 83 -14.62 18.44 0.97
C ARG A 83 -15.78 18.11 1.92
N LEU A 84 -16.00 16.82 2.21
CA LEU A 84 -17.06 16.37 3.11
C LEU A 84 -16.88 16.91 4.53
N ILE A 85 -15.65 16.95 5.05
CA ILE A 85 -15.33 17.54 6.35
C ILE A 85 -15.67 19.04 6.35
N LYS A 86 -15.31 19.75 5.28
CA LYS A 86 -15.60 21.19 5.15
C LYS A 86 -17.11 21.45 5.09
N GLU A 87 -17.84 20.70 4.28
CA GLU A 87 -19.30 20.78 4.20
C GLU A 87 -19.96 20.43 5.53
N HIS A 88 -19.47 19.40 6.23
CA HIS A 88 -19.97 19.05 7.56
C HIS A 88 -19.68 20.14 8.59
N ARG A 89 -18.53 20.81 8.52
CA ARG A 89 -18.20 21.94 9.39
C ARG A 89 -19.15 23.12 9.13
N GLU A 90 -19.34 23.51 7.86
CA GLU A 90 -20.28 24.57 7.48
C GLU A 90 -21.73 24.24 7.88
N TYR A 91 -22.12 22.97 7.77
CA TYR A 91 -23.43 22.48 8.22
C TYR A 91 -23.56 22.50 9.74
N ALA A 92 -22.51 22.14 10.48
CA ALA A 92 -22.48 22.20 11.94
C ALA A 92 -22.56 23.65 12.45
N ASP A 93 -21.89 24.58 11.79
CA ASP A 93 -21.94 26.01 12.09
C ASP A 93 -23.36 26.58 11.87
N LYS A 94 -23.99 26.26 10.72
CA LYS A 94 -25.40 26.62 10.48
C LYS A 94 -26.36 26.03 11.52
N LYS A 95 -26.14 24.78 11.91
CA LYS A 95 -26.95 24.12 12.94
C LYS A 95 -26.75 24.75 14.32
N GLU A 96 -25.58 25.29 14.62
CA GLU A 96 -25.32 26.03 15.86
C GLU A 96 -26.06 27.38 15.90
N GLU A 97 -26.10 28.11 14.78
CA GLU A 97 -26.93 29.32 14.67
C GLU A 97 -28.42 29.00 14.85
N GLU A 98 -28.91 27.93 14.22
CA GLU A 98 -30.30 27.47 14.40
C GLU A 98 -30.56 27.04 15.85
N LEU A 99 -29.66 26.28 16.48
CA LEU A 99 -29.79 25.83 17.87
C LEU A 99 -29.84 27.01 18.83
N SER A 100 -28.99 28.02 18.63
CA SER A 100 -28.97 29.24 19.45
C SER A 100 -30.26 30.07 19.30
N SER A 101 -30.86 30.08 18.09
CA SER A 101 -32.16 30.71 17.85
C SER A 101 -33.33 29.96 18.53
N ILE A 102 -33.24 28.62 18.58
CA ILE A 102 -34.22 27.76 19.26
C ILE A 102 -34.05 27.87 20.77
N GLU A 103 -32.83 27.88 21.30
CA GLU A 103 -32.55 28.12 22.73
C GLU A 103 -33.16 29.43 23.22
N LYS A 104 -32.98 30.53 22.47
CA LYS A 104 -33.60 31.83 22.81
C LYS A 104 -35.12 31.76 22.84
N LYS A 105 -35.74 31.17 21.81
CA LYS A 105 -37.20 30.95 21.78
C LYS A 105 -37.67 29.99 22.87
N ALA A 106 -36.81 29.05 23.28
CA ALA A 106 -37.10 28.06 24.28
C ALA A 106 -37.11 28.62 25.70
N ILE A 107 -36.33 29.68 25.92
CA ILE A 107 -36.29 30.44 27.17
C ILE A 107 -37.51 31.39 27.28
N GLU A 108 -38.04 31.88 26.16
CA GLU A 108 -39.18 32.83 26.12
C GLU A 108 -40.56 32.16 26.19
N SER A 109 -40.66 30.90 25.78
CA SER A 109 -41.87 30.06 25.86
C SER A 109 -41.71 29.11 27.06
N GLU A 110 -42.76 28.82 27.85
CA GLU A 110 -42.77 27.86 28.97
C GLU A 110 -42.47 26.41 28.50
N LEU A 111 -41.31 26.16 27.92
CA LEU A 111 -40.94 24.87 27.32
C LEU A 111 -40.46 23.91 28.39
N THR A 112 -40.91 22.68 28.23
CA THR A 112 -40.82 21.59 29.20
C THR A 112 -39.35 21.18 29.44
N PRO A 113 -38.96 20.73 30.66
CA PRO A 113 -37.59 20.36 31.03
C PRO A 113 -36.87 19.42 30.04
N LEU A 114 -37.64 18.59 29.34
CA LEU A 114 -37.16 17.62 28.34
C LEU A 114 -36.46 18.28 27.14
N ILE A 115 -36.88 19.48 26.71
CA ILE A 115 -36.28 20.19 25.59
C ILE A 115 -34.94 20.80 25.99
N LEU A 116 -34.84 21.33 27.21
CA LEU A 116 -33.57 21.78 27.78
C LEU A 116 -32.58 20.62 27.94
N GLU A 117 -33.04 19.47 28.40
CA GLU A 117 -32.22 18.25 28.54
C GLU A 117 -31.69 17.77 27.18
N LEU A 118 -32.53 17.76 26.14
CA LEU A 118 -32.10 17.40 24.78
C LEU A 118 -31.07 18.38 24.20
N LEU A 119 -31.24 19.68 24.42
CA LEU A 119 -30.30 20.72 23.99
C LEU A 119 -28.94 20.56 24.70
N MET A 120 -28.95 20.25 25.99
CA MET A 120 -27.72 19.94 26.74
C MET A 120 -27.03 18.69 26.21
N HIS A 121 -27.76 17.61 25.91
CA HIS A 121 -27.18 16.41 25.31
C HIS A 121 -26.59 16.65 23.92
N LEU A 122 -27.26 17.44 23.09
CA LEU A 122 -26.74 17.81 21.77
C LEU A 122 -25.44 18.61 21.88
N ARG A 123 -25.36 19.52 22.85
CA ARG A 123 -24.16 20.30 23.13
C ARG A 123 -22.99 19.42 23.58
N ASP A 124 -23.25 18.44 24.45
CA ASP A 124 -22.24 17.50 24.91
C ASP A 124 -21.73 16.59 23.78
N ILE A 125 -22.63 16.04 22.96
CA ILE A 125 -22.26 15.23 21.79
C ILE A 125 -21.42 16.06 20.81
N LYS A 126 -21.80 17.32 20.58
CA LYS A 126 -21.01 18.22 19.73
C LYS A 126 -19.60 18.43 20.29
N ALA A 127 -19.49 18.74 21.58
CA ALA A 127 -18.18 18.96 22.22
C ALA A 127 -17.31 17.69 22.18
N GLN A 128 -17.92 16.50 22.28
CA GLN A 128 -17.23 15.23 22.10
C GLN A 128 -16.75 15.02 20.67
N ASN A 129 -17.58 15.33 19.67
CA ASN A 129 -17.21 15.23 18.26
C ASN A 129 -16.03 16.15 17.90
N GLU A 130 -16.02 17.40 18.38
CA GLU A 130 -14.89 18.31 18.16
C GLU A 130 -13.59 17.78 18.75
N ARG A 131 -13.63 17.23 19.97
CA ARG A 131 -12.47 16.59 20.60
C ARG A 131 -12.01 15.36 19.84
N PHE A 132 -12.95 14.58 19.33
CA PHE A 132 -12.66 13.38 18.55
C PHE A 132 -11.99 13.72 17.21
N LEU A 133 -12.51 14.71 16.48
CA LEU A 133 -11.93 15.20 15.23
C LEU A 133 -10.51 15.72 15.43
N LYS A 134 -10.27 16.48 16.50
CA LYS A 134 -8.93 16.95 16.84
C LYS A 134 -7.95 15.80 17.09
N ARG A 135 -8.42 14.74 17.76
CA ARG A 135 -7.61 13.55 18.04
C ARG A 135 -7.29 12.74 16.79
N ILE A 136 -8.20 12.71 15.81
CA ILE A 136 -7.93 12.12 14.48
C ILE A 136 -6.83 12.89 13.77
N GLU A 137 -6.91 14.22 13.76
CA GLU A 137 -5.92 15.08 13.10
C GLU A 137 -4.52 14.92 13.72
N GLU A 138 -4.44 14.88 15.05
CA GLU A 138 -3.19 14.59 15.78
C GLU A 138 -2.62 13.20 15.45
N GLN A 139 -3.48 12.18 15.37
CA GLN A 139 -3.05 10.82 15.01
C GLN A 139 -2.57 10.73 13.56
N GLN A 140 -3.22 11.42 12.63
CA GLN A 140 -2.79 11.48 11.23
C GLN A 140 -1.40 12.10 11.09
N HIS A 141 -1.16 13.21 11.78
CA HIS A 141 0.16 13.85 11.77
C HIS A 141 1.24 12.92 12.33
N MET A 142 0.95 12.20 13.41
CA MET A 142 1.89 11.24 14.00
C MET A 142 2.20 10.07 13.05
N ILE A 143 1.21 9.56 12.33
CA ILE A 143 1.40 8.48 11.35
C ILE A 143 2.32 8.93 10.22
N GLU A 144 2.15 10.16 9.73
CA GLU A 144 2.97 10.69 8.64
C GLU A 144 4.43 10.90 9.09
N GLU A 145 4.64 11.47 10.27
CA GLU A 145 6.00 11.61 10.83
C GLU A 145 6.70 10.26 11.02
N LEU A 146 5.97 9.24 11.49
CA LEU A 146 6.51 7.90 11.64
C LEU A 146 6.86 7.26 10.27
N ARG A 147 6.07 7.52 9.23
CA ARG A 147 6.37 7.07 7.87
C ARG A 147 7.64 7.71 7.33
N GLU A 148 7.77 9.03 7.45
CA GLU A 148 8.97 9.75 6.99
C GLU A 148 10.24 9.24 7.70
N ARG A 149 10.17 9.05 9.02
CA ARG A 149 11.29 8.49 9.80
C ARG A 149 11.63 7.06 9.39
N LEU A 150 10.61 6.25 9.09
CA LEU A 150 10.82 4.88 8.62
C LEU A 150 11.47 4.88 7.24
N GLU A 151 11.01 5.72 6.31
CA GLU A 151 11.62 5.86 4.99
C GLU A 151 13.09 6.33 5.08
N GLN A 152 13.39 7.28 5.96
CA GLN A 152 14.77 7.72 6.21
C GLN A 152 15.64 6.59 6.80
N ALA A 153 15.14 5.88 7.81
CA ALA A 153 15.85 4.73 8.40
C ALA A 153 16.04 3.59 7.38
N GLU A 154 15.07 3.35 6.51
CA GLU A 154 15.18 2.40 5.41
C GLU A 154 16.17 2.86 4.34
N ALA A 155 16.22 4.16 4.05
CA ALA A 155 17.17 4.74 3.11
C ALA A 155 18.62 4.60 3.62
N GLU A 156 18.84 4.81 4.92
CA GLU A 156 20.13 4.58 5.59
C GLU A 156 20.51 3.09 5.59
N ALA A 157 19.52 2.20 5.63
CA ALA A 157 19.71 0.75 5.58
C ALA A 157 19.92 0.20 4.16
N ASN A 158 20.20 1.01 3.13
CA ASN A 158 20.33 0.53 1.75
C ASN A 158 21.68 -0.14 1.42
N ILE A 159 22.68 0.04 2.27
CA ILE A 159 24.08 -0.36 2.04
C ILE A 159 24.45 -1.51 2.98
N ASP A 160 25.16 -2.51 2.44
CA ASP A 160 25.82 -3.55 3.22
C ASP A 160 27.00 -2.95 3.98
N TYR A 161 26.95 -3.01 5.31
CA TYR A 161 27.95 -2.39 6.19
C TYR A 161 29.37 -2.93 6.00
N LEU A 162 29.51 -4.19 5.58
CA LEU A 162 30.82 -4.83 5.46
C LEU A 162 31.54 -4.42 4.18
N THR A 163 30.85 -4.51 3.05
CA THR A 163 31.42 -4.28 1.71
C THR A 163 31.19 -2.87 1.19
N ASN A 164 30.36 -2.10 1.90
CA ASN A 164 29.86 -0.78 1.51
C ASN A 164 29.13 -0.81 0.16
N THR A 165 28.66 -1.96 -0.34
CA THR A 165 27.87 -2.12 -1.59
C THR A 165 26.38 -2.03 -1.30
N PHE A 166 25.51 -2.00 -2.31
CA PHE A 166 24.08 -2.12 -2.03
C PHE A 166 23.79 -3.46 -1.34
N ASN A 167 22.81 -3.50 -0.45
CA ASN A 167 22.35 -4.78 0.07
C ASN A 167 21.32 -5.42 -0.87
N ARG A 168 20.96 -6.67 -0.55
CA ARG A 168 19.96 -7.43 -1.29
C ARG A 168 18.63 -6.68 -1.48
N ARG A 169 18.11 -6.02 -0.44
CA ARG A 169 16.82 -5.31 -0.50
C ARG A 169 16.86 -4.15 -1.50
N SER A 170 17.93 -3.35 -1.47
CA SER A 170 18.15 -2.25 -2.42
C SER A 170 18.31 -2.76 -3.84
N PHE A 171 18.99 -3.90 -4.02
CA PHE A 171 19.15 -4.53 -5.31
C PHE A 171 17.82 -5.01 -5.90
N GLU A 172 16.98 -5.67 -5.10
CA GLU A 172 15.65 -6.13 -5.53
C GLU A 172 14.76 -4.94 -5.97
N ARG A 173 14.85 -3.81 -5.27
CA ARG A 173 14.16 -2.57 -5.65
C ARG A 173 14.65 -2.04 -7.00
N ALA A 174 15.96 -1.89 -7.17
CA ALA A 174 16.55 -1.40 -8.41
C ALA A 174 16.28 -2.35 -9.60
N LEU A 175 16.25 -3.66 -9.35
CA LEU A 175 15.89 -4.66 -10.36
C LEU A 175 14.43 -4.53 -10.79
N LYS A 176 13.52 -4.28 -9.85
CA LYS A 176 12.11 -4.03 -10.15
C LYS A 176 11.95 -2.78 -11.01
N GLU A 177 12.62 -1.69 -10.64
CA GLU A 177 12.60 -0.43 -11.40
C GLU A 177 13.12 -0.64 -12.84
N ALA A 178 14.26 -1.31 -13.00
CA ALA A 178 14.82 -1.62 -14.32
C ALA A 178 13.86 -2.50 -15.16
N PHE A 179 13.15 -3.43 -14.53
CA PHE A 179 12.15 -4.25 -15.21
C PHE A 179 10.92 -3.45 -15.65
N ASP A 180 10.47 -2.50 -14.83
CA ASP A 180 9.38 -1.60 -15.17
C ASP A 180 9.78 -0.61 -16.28
N GLU A 181 11.03 -0.13 -16.29
CA GLU A 181 11.57 0.66 -17.41
C GLU A 181 11.66 -0.14 -18.71
N TYR A 182 12.05 -1.41 -18.63
CA TYR A 182 12.03 -2.31 -19.78
C TYR A 182 10.61 -2.45 -20.34
N LYS A 183 9.61 -2.66 -19.49
CA LYS A 183 8.20 -2.73 -19.93
C LYS A 183 7.70 -1.44 -20.57
N LYS A 184 8.04 -0.28 -19.98
CA LYS A 184 7.54 1.03 -20.42
C LYS A 184 8.24 1.53 -21.68
N ARG A 185 9.55 1.29 -21.83
CA ARG A 185 10.39 1.95 -22.86
C ARG A 185 11.33 1.00 -23.60
N TYR A 186 11.23 -0.31 -23.39
CA TYR A 186 12.19 -1.30 -23.91
C TYR A 186 13.64 -0.98 -23.54
N ALA A 187 13.85 -0.36 -22.38
CA ALA A 187 15.17 -0.11 -21.81
C ALA A 187 15.81 -1.44 -21.41
N LEU A 188 16.78 -1.91 -22.19
CA LEU A 188 17.46 -3.19 -21.94
C LEU A 188 18.36 -3.09 -20.71
N PHE A 189 18.47 -4.19 -19.96
CA PHE A 189 19.42 -4.33 -18.86
C PHE A 189 19.94 -5.77 -18.81
N SER A 190 21.10 -5.95 -18.19
CA SER A 190 21.69 -7.27 -17.91
C SER A 190 21.83 -7.48 -16.41
N LEU A 191 21.67 -8.73 -15.97
CA LEU A 191 21.82 -9.17 -14.58
C LEU A 191 22.93 -10.22 -14.50
N VAL A 192 23.80 -10.10 -13.52
CA VAL A 192 24.85 -11.09 -13.20
C VAL A 192 24.75 -11.45 -11.72
N LEU A 193 24.73 -12.74 -11.42
CA LEU A 193 24.90 -13.28 -10.08
C LEU A 193 26.28 -13.94 -10.01
N ILE A 194 27.00 -13.66 -8.93
CA ILE A 194 28.38 -14.08 -8.71
C ILE A 194 28.43 -14.77 -7.36
N ASP A 195 28.90 -16.01 -7.34
CA ASP A 195 29.22 -16.75 -6.13
C ASP A 195 30.74 -16.84 -5.97
N LEU A 196 31.24 -16.78 -4.72
CA LEU A 196 32.68 -16.85 -4.46
C LEU A 196 33.10 -18.27 -4.12
N ASP A 197 33.64 -18.96 -5.12
CA ASP A 197 34.11 -20.33 -4.99
C ASP A 197 35.09 -20.51 -3.82
N GLY A 198 34.75 -21.44 -2.92
CA GLY A 198 35.63 -21.84 -1.81
C GLY A 198 35.72 -20.83 -0.67
N PHE A 199 34.86 -19.82 -0.59
CA PHE A 199 34.88 -18.82 0.48
C PHE A 199 34.78 -19.45 1.88
N LYS A 200 33.96 -20.49 2.05
CA LYS A 200 33.89 -21.25 3.31
C LYS A 200 35.24 -21.80 3.76
N LYS A 201 36.09 -22.30 2.84
CA LYS A 201 37.44 -22.81 3.19
C LYS A 201 38.34 -21.70 3.72
N ILE A 202 38.19 -20.48 3.22
CA ILE A 202 38.94 -19.31 3.71
C ILE A 202 38.51 -19.00 5.15
N ASN A 203 37.20 -18.98 5.43
CA ASN A 203 36.70 -18.78 6.79
C ASN A 203 37.16 -19.89 7.74
N ASP A 204 37.12 -21.15 7.29
CA ASP A 204 37.50 -22.29 8.11
C ASP A 204 39.01 -22.30 8.43
N LEU A 205 39.86 -21.87 7.48
CA LEU A 205 41.33 -21.90 7.63
C LEU A 205 41.90 -20.64 8.30
N TYR A 206 41.31 -19.47 8.07
CA TYR A 206 41.86 -18.17 8.48
C TYR A 206 40.92 -17.36 9.39
N GLY A 207 39.72 -17.88 9.68
CA GLY A 207 38.71 -17.24 10.51
C GLY A 207 37.87 -16.20 9.75
N HIS A 208 36.70 -15.87 10.31
CA HIS A 208 35.74 -14.95 9.71
C HIS A 208 36.30 -13.56 9.43
N SER A 209 37.18 -13.03 10.29
CA SER A 209 37.80 -11.71 10.08
C SER A 209 38.65 -11.66 8.81
N ALA A 210 39.28 -12.78 8.42
CA ALA A 210 40.02 -12.87 7.15
C ALA A 210 39.06 -12.93 5.96
N GLY A 211 37.95 -13.67 6.08
CA GLY A 211 36.88 -13.68 5.08
C GLY A 211 36.27 -12.29 4.85
N ASP A 212 36.05 -11.53 5.92
CA ASP A 212 35.56 -10.16 5.87
C ASP A 212 36.49 -9.23 5.06
N LEU A 213 37.81 -9.38 5.21
CA LEU A 213 38.81 -8.64 4.43
C LEU A 213 38.75 -9.03 2.95
N VAL A 214 38.59 -10.33 2.66
CA VAL A 214 38.45 -10.85 1.29
C VAL A 214 37.20 -10.26 0.63
N LEU A 215 36.05 -10.27 1.32
CA LEU A 215 34.80 -9.70 0.81
C LEU A 215 34.93 -8.20 0.52
N ARG A 216 35.54 -7.43 1.43
CA ARG A 216 35.81 -6.01 1.20
C ARG A 216 36.68 -5.78 -0.03
N ARG A 217 37.73 -6.60 -0.19
CA ARG A 217 38.65 -6.45 -1.32
C ARG A 217 37.98 -6.80 -2.64
N ILE A 218 37.20 -7.88 -2.69
CA ILE A 218 36.45 -8.29 -3.88
C ILE A 218 35.41 -7.23 -4.27
N ALA A 219 34.64 -6.73 -3.30
CA ALA A 219 33.69 -5.66 -3.54
C ALA A 219 34.34 -4.40 -4.13
N HIS A 220 35.53 -4.05 -3.64
CA HIS A 220 36.31 -2.94 -4.20
C HIS A 220 36.76 -3.20 -5.65
N LEU A 221 37.22 -4.42 -5.96
CA LEU A 221 37.63 -4.80 -7.32
C LEU A 221 36.45 -4.80 -8.30
N PHE A 222 35.28 -5.28 -7.88
CA PHE A 222 34.06 -5.20 -8.69
C PHE A 222 33.69 -3.75 -8.96
N ARG A 223 33.69 -2.87 -7.95
CA ARG A 223 33.42 -1.43 -8.16
C ARG A 223 34.34 -0.78 -9.18
N GLN A 224 35.62 -1.13 -9.17
CA GLN A 224 36.59 -0.59 -10.14
C GLN A 224 36.35 -1.08 -11.57
N SER A 225 35.70 -2.23 -11.71
CA SER A 225 35.42 -2.86 -13.01
C SER A 225 34.06 -2.47 -13.59
N LEU A 226 33.19 -1.87 -12.77
CA LEU A 226 31.82 -1.51 -13.13
C LEU A 226 31.70 -0.03 -13.49
N ARG A 227 30.71 0.30 -14.33
CA ARG A 227 30.41 1.70 -14.70
C ARG A 227 29.66 2.38 -13.57
N ALA A 228 29.67 3.71 -13.56
CA ALA A 228 28.95 4.50 -12.55
C ALA A 228 27.44 4.22 -12.48
N LYS A 229 26.83 3.78 -13.59
CA LYS A 229 25.40 3.42 -13.68
C LYS A 229 25.10 1.97 -13.32
N ASP A 230 26.12 1.13 -13.16
CA ASP A 230 25.94 -0.28 -12.81
C ASP A 230 25.78 -0.38 -11.29
N ILE A 231 24.87 -1.24 -10.85
CA ILE A 231 24.52 -1.40 -9.44
C ILE A 231 25.13 -2.70 -8.94
N LEU A 232 26.10 -2.58 -8.04
CA LEU A 232 26.70 -3.72 -7.33
C LEU A 232 26.06 -3.88 -5.95
N ALA A 233 25.60 -5.09 -5.66
CA ALA A 233 25.10 -5.46 -4.35
C ALA A 233 25.70 -6.74 -3.80
N ARG A 234 25.75 -6.85 -2.48
CA ARG A 234 25.96 -8.12 -1.79
C ARG A 234 24.60 -8.80 -1.60
N TRP A 235 24.43 -9.92 -2.28
CA TRP A 235 23.17 -10.68 -2.32
C TRP A 235 23.05 -11.65 -1.14
N GLY A 236 24.16 -12.24 -0.73
CA GLY A 236 24.24 -13.26 0.33
C GLY A 236 25.52 -13.14 1.16
N GLY A 237 25.87 -14.19 1.89
CA GLY A 237 27.10 -14.22 2.70
C GLY A 237 28.35 -14.00 1.85
N ASP A 238 28.44 -14.71 0.73
CA ASP A 238 29.54 -14.72 -0.23
C ASP A 238 29.09 -14.43 -1.67
N GLU A 239 27.81 -14.17 -1.86
CA GLU A 239 27.21 -13.90 -3.17
C GLU A 239 27.12 -12.40 -3.46
N PHE A 240 27.41 -12.01 -4.70
CA PHE A 240 27.25 -10.66 -5.24
C PHE A 240 26.29 -10.66 -6.43
N ALA A 241 25.57 -9.56 -6.60
CA ALA A 241 24.69 -9.32 -7.74
C ALA A 241 25.07 -8.00 -8.42
N VAL A 242 25.02 -7.99 -9.76
CA VAL A 242 25.29 -6.80 -10.56
C VAL A 242 24.13 -6.58 -11.53
N LEU A 243 23.55 -5.39 -11.48
CA LEU A 243 22.55 -4.93 -12.44
C LEU A 243 23.20 -3.88 -13.35
N MET A 244 23.09 -4.07 -14.67
CA MET A 244 23.74 -3.23 -15.68
C MET A 244 22.69 -2.64 -16.63
N PRO A 245 22.16 -1.44 -16.35
CA PRO A 245 21.20 -0.76 -17.22
C PRO A 245 21.82 -0.34 -18.56
N GLY A 246 21.08 -0.54 -19.65
CA GLY A 246 21.51 -0.20 -21.01
C GLY A 246 22.64 -1.08 -21.56
N THR A 247 22.86 -2.26 -20.98
CA THR A 247 23.82 -3.24 -21.47
C THR A 247 23.05 -4.37 -22.17
N ARG A 248 23.48 -4.71 -23.39
CA ARG A 248 22.98 -5.88 -24.13
C ARG A 248 23.90 -7.07 -23.85
N LYS A 249 23.35 -8.28 -23.89
CA LYS A 249 24.12 -9.52 -23.79
C LYS A 249 25.07 -9.69 -24.98
#